data_AF-A0A957UIF5-F1
#
_entry.id   AF-A0A957UIF5-F1
#
_cell.length_a   1.000
_cell.length_b   1.000
_cell.length_c   1.000
_cell.angle_alpha   90.00
_cell.angle_beta   90.00
_cell.angle_gamma   90.00
#
_symmetry.space_group_name_H-M   'P 1'
#
loop_
_entity.id
_entity.type
_entity.pdbx_description
1 polymer ?
#
loop_
_entity_poly.entity_id
_entity_poly.type
_entity_poly.pdbx_seq_one_letter_code
_entity_poly.pdbx_strand_id
1 'polypeptide(L)'
;LFNAHFGVSPRGNFEGHNILNINMTLADVARRFGKTEQAVAAVTAEGKHALFAARELRIKPARDEKVLTEWNGLMIHALADCGAVLGRADALDAARKAANFVLDKMSQPDGKLYRSWTPPQPSPQENGRQRGGARFNAYLEDYAAFIRSLIALYEATFELRWLGEASRLTQLMLSQFGDEERGGFFQTGVDHEQLVVRRKDFIDNAIPSGNS
;
A
#
# COMPACT_ATOMS: atom_id res chain seq x y z
N LEU A 1 -0.22 37.63 -7.00
CA LEU A 1 -1.31 36.74 -6.54
C LEU A 1 -0.75 35.41 -6.03
N PHE A 2 -0.11 34.60 -6.88
CA PHE A 2 0.52 33.32 -6.49
C PHE A 2 1.45 33.45 -5.26
N ASN A 3 2.41 34.38 -5.30
CA ASN A 3 3.36 34.57 -4.20
C ASN A 3 2.70 34.95 -2.88
N ALA A 4 1.62 35.73 -2.92
CA ALA A 4 0.88 36.12 -1.71
C ALA A 4 0.11 34.94 -1.11
N HIS A 5 -0.48 34.11 -1.98
CA HIS A 5 -1.16 32.88 -1.57
C HIS A 5 -0.18 31.88 -0.94
N PHE A 6 1.01 31.73 -1.53
CA PHE A 6 1.99 30.72 -1.11
C PHE A 6 3.14 31.20 -0.22
N GLY A 7 3.16 32.48 0.17
CA GLY A 7 4.23 33.05 0.99
C GLY A 7 5.60 33.10 0.31
N VAL A 8 5.64 33.19 -1.02
CA VAL A 8 6.90 33.21 -1.79
C VAL A 8 7.57 34.58 -1.64
N SER A 9 8.83 34.58 -1.20
CA SER A 9 9.63 35.80 -1.01
C SER A 9 11.05 35.64 -1.57
N PRO A 10 11.77 36.74 -1.85
CA PRO A 10 13.17 36.69 -2.26
C PRO A 10 14.10 36.05 -1.23
N ARG A 11 13.78 36.16 0.07
CA ARG A 11 14.58 35.57 1.17
C ARG A 11 14.35 34.06 1.31
N GLY A 12 13.25 33.53 0.79
CA GLY A 12 12.79 32.18 1.10
C GLY A 12 12.20 32.09 2.52
N ASN A 13 11.62 30.93 2.83
CA ASN A 13 11.08 30.60 4.15
C ASN A 13 11.76 29.39 4.80
N PHE A 14 12.66 28.71 4.09
CA PHE A 14 13.48 27.61 4.61
C PHE A 14 14.83 27.59 3.90
N GLU A 15 15.93 27.78 4.64
CA GLU A 15 17.31 27.69 4.13
C GLU A 15 17.57 28.51 2.84
N GLY A 16 16.99 29.71 2.72
CA GLY A 16 17.11 30.54 1.51
C GLY A 16 16.23 30.10 0.34
N HIS A 17 15.45 29.03 0.49
CA HIS A 17 14.50 28.50 -0.48
C HIS A 17 13.04 28.77 -0.07
N ASN A 18 12.14 28.73 -1.06
CA ASN A 18 10.70 28.84 -0.83
C ASN A 18 10.06 27.45 -0.80
N ILE A 19 9.58 27.03 0.38
CA ILE A 19 8.67 25.90 0.54
C ILE A 19 7.25 26.45 0.52
N LEU A 20 6.47 26.12 -0.51
CA LEU A 20 5.11 26.65 -0.63
C LEU A 20 4.25 26.19 0.56
N ASN A 21 3.61 27.13 1.23
CA ASN A 21 2.61 26.91 2.25
C ASN A 21 1.40 27.82 1.99
N ILE A 22 0.20 27.49 2.47
CA ILE A 22 -0.93 28.41 2.34
C ILE A 22 -0.75 29.53 3.35
N ASN A 23 -0.25 30.68 2.89
CA ASN A 23 -0.01 31.86 3.71
C ASN A 23 -1.23 32.79 3.80
N MET A 24 -2.04 32.84 2.72
CA MET A 24 -3.30 33.59 2.67
C MET A 24 -4.33 32.77 1.92
N THR A 25 -5.60 32.80 2.34
CA THR A 25 -6.68 32.16 1.57
C THR A 25 -6.88 32.85 0.22
N LEU A 26 -7.55 32.20 -0.73
CA LEU A 26 -7.88 32.82 -2.02
C LEU A 26 -8.74 34.09 -1.82
N ALA A 27 -9.66 34.05 -0.87
CA ALA A 27 -10.50 35.19 -0.46
C ALA A 27 -9.69 36.37 0.08
N ASP A 28 -8.69 36.11 0.94
CA ASP A 28 -7.87 37.20 1.50
C ASP A 28 -6.95 37.83 0.46
N VAL A 29 -6.42 37.01 -0.46
CA VAL A 29 -5.63 37.52 -1.60
C VAL A 29 -6.53 38.32 -2.55
N ALA A 30 -7.74 37.83 -2.84
CA ALA A 30 -8.71 38.53 -3.67
C ALA A 30 -9.04 39.92 -3.10
N ARG A 31 -9.35 39.98 -1.80
CA ARG A 31 -9.61 41.24 -1.07
C ARG A 31 -8.41 42.18 -1.09
N ARG A 32 -7.21 41.67 -0.77
CA ARG A 32 -5.98 42.48 -0.69
C ARG A 32 -5.59 43.13 -2.03
N PHE A 33 -5.82 42.43 -3.14
CA PHE A 33 -5.39 42.88 -4.47
C PHE A 33 -6.55 43.40 -5.34
N GLY A 34 -7.77 43.54 -4.79
CA GLY A 34 -8.93 44.01 -5.54
C GLY A 34 -9.28 43.12 -6.72
N LYS A 35 -9.23 41.80 -6.53
CA LYS A 35 -9.56 40.78 -7.55
C LYS A 35 -10.73 39.92 -7.09
N THR A 36 -11.32 39.16 -8.01
CA THR A 36 -12.27 38.11 -7.67
C THR A 36 -11.52 36.86 -7.21
N GLU A 37 -12.12 36.03 -6.35
CA GLU A 37 -11.54 34.75 -5.94
C GLU A 37 -11.26 33.84 -7.13
N GLN A 38 -12.13 33.85 -8.14
CA GLN A 38 -11.96 33.10 -9.38
C GLN A 38 -10.70 33.52 -10.15
N ALA A 39 -10.40 34.82 -10.22
CA ALA A 39 -9.18 35.30 -10.86
C ALA A 39 -7.92 34.89 -10.09
N VAL A 40 -7.97 34.91 -8.74
CA VAL A 40 -6.87 34.41 -7.91
C VAL A 40 -6.69 32.91 -8.09
N ALA A 41 -7.77 32.15 -8.12
CA ALA A 41 -7.75 30.70 -8.34
C ALA A 41 -7.13 30.34 -9.70
N ALA A 42 -7.47 31.05 -10.76
CA ALA A 42 -6.90 30.86 -12.10
C ALA A 42 -5.37 31.05 -12.10
N VAL A 43 -4.88 32.18 -11.57
CA VAL A 43 -3.43 32.46 -11.48
C VAL A 43 -2.72 31.45 -10.57
N THR A 44 -3.36 31.02 -9.49
CA THR A 44 -2.83 29.98 -8.60
C THR A 44 -2.71 28.63 -9.32
N ALA A 45 -3.70 28.25 -10.13
CA ALA A 45 -3.70 27.02 -10.91
C ALA A 45 -2.61 27.04 -12.01
N GLU A 46 -2.49 28.13 -12.75
CA GLU A 46 -1.43 28.33 -13.75
C GLU A 46 -0.04 28.20 -13.13
N GLY A 47 0.19 28.86 -11.98
CA GLY A 47 1.47 28.76 -11.27
C GLY A 47 1.76 27.35 -10.77
N LYS A 48 0.75 26.63 -10.25
CA LYS A 48 0.91 25.21 -9.87
C LYS A 48 1.29 24.35 -11.06
N HIS A 49 0.68 24.59 -12.22
CA HIS A 49 0.97 23.84 -13.44
C HIS A 49 2.39 24.12 -13.95
N ALA A 50 2.84 25.38 -13.96
CA ALA A 50 4.20 25.75 -14.33
C ALA A 50 5.25 25.11 -13.40
N LEU A 51 5.00 25.11 -12.09
CA LEU A 51 5.87 24.45 -11.11
C LEU A 51 5.88 22.93 -11.26
N PHE A 52 4.73 22.33 -11.57
CA PHE A 52 4.63 20.90 -11.86
C PHE A 52 5.47 20.53 -13.10
N ALA A 53 5.31 21.28 -14.20
CA ALA A 53 6.10 21.08 -15.42
C ALA A 53 7.61 21.21 -15.16
N ALA A 54 8.03 22.22 -14.38
CA ALA A 54 9.43 22.38 -13.99
C ALA A 54 9.92 21.23 -13.07
N ARG A 55 9.05 20.69 -12.20
CA ARG A 55 9.37 19.55 -11.33
C ARG A 55 9.55 18.25 -12.11
N GLU A 56 8.77 18.05 -13.17
CA GLU A 56 8.86 16.86 -14.03
C GLU A 56 10.19 16.76 -14.80
N LEU A 57 10.96 17.86 -14.90
CA LEU A 57 12.32 17.85 -15.46
C LEU A 57 13.37 17.28 -14.49
N ARG A 58 13.02 17.09 -13.21
CA ARG A 58 13.93 16.51 -12.21
C ARG A 58 13.87 15.00 -12.27
N ILE A 59 15.00 14.35 -11.96
CA ILE A 59 15.01 12.91 -11.68
C ILE A 59 14.04 12.66 -10.53
N LYS A 60 13.02 11.83 -10.78
CA LYS A 60 12.06 11.45 -9.73
C LYS A 60 12.79 10.65 -8.64
N PRO A 61 12.49 10.87 -7.35
CA PRO A 61 12.99 10.01 -6.30
C PRO A 61 12.68 8.54 -6.62
N ALA A 62 13.62 7.63 -6.33
CA ALA A 62 13.36 6.21 -6.46
C ALA A 62 12.15 5.84 -5.59
N ARG A 63 11.21 5.11 -6.17
CA ARG A 63 10.05 4.58 -5.45
C ARG A 63 10.30 3.12 -5.13
N ASP A 64 9.99 2.70 -3.92
CA ASP A 64 9.86 1.26 -3.65
C ASP A 64 8.57 0.78 -4.34
N GLU A 65 8.72 -0.03 -5.39
CA GLU A 65 7.61 -0.58 -6.16
C GLU A 65 7.17 -1.95 -5.65
N LYS A 66 7.74 -2.41 -4.53
CA LYS A 66 7.44 -3.71 -3.95
C LYS A 66 6.05 -3.74 -3.36
N VAL A 67 5.32 -4.79 -3.70
CA VAL A 67 4.04 -5.16 -3.12
C VAL A 67 4.30 -6.31 -2.15
N LEU A 68 3.88 -6.16 -0.90
CA LEU A 68 4.00 -7.19 0.15
C LEU A 68 2.63 -7.71 0.54
N THR A 69 2.49 -9.02 0.67
CA THR A 69 1.21 -9.68 0.98
C THR A 69 0.66 -9.22 2.32
N GLU A 70 1.47 -9.26 3.38
CA GLU A 70 1.10 -8.75 4.70
C GLU A 70 0.60 -7.30 4.66
N TRP A 71 1.35 -6.39 4.03
CA TRP A 71 1.00 -4.96 3.99
C TRP A 71 -0.28 -4.71 3.17
N ASN A 72 -0.48 -5.49 2.10
CA ASN A 72 -1.72 -5.42 1.35
C ASN A 72 -2.89 -6.00 2.16
N GLY A 73 -2.69 -7.07 2.94
CA GLY A 73 -3.67 -7.57 3.89
C GLY A 73 -4.15 -6.47 4.85
N LEU A 74 -3.22 -5.79 5.51
CA LEU A 74 -3.54 -4.67 6.42
C LEU A 74 -4.27 -3.52 5.71
N MET A 75 -3.80 -3.12 4.54
CA MET A 75 -4.43 -2.07 3.73
C MET A 75 -5.85 -2.45 3.28
N ILE A 76 -6.04 -3.67 2.78
CA ILE A 76 -7.33 -4.18 2.30
C ILE A 76 -8.35 -4.20 3.45
N HIS A 77 -7.94 -4.67 4.64
CA HIS A 77 -8.79 -4.67 5.82
C HIS A 77 -9.28 -3.25 6.15
N ALA A 78 -8.35 -2.29 6.25
CA ALA A 78 -8.69 -0.90 6.54
C ALA A 78 -9.60 -0.26 5.47
N LEU A 79 -9.38 -0.59 4.19
CA LEU A 79 -10.23 -0.10 3.10
C LEU A 79 -11.62 -0.76 3.11
N ALA A 80 -11.72 -2.03 3.47
CA ALA A 80 -12.99 -2.74 3.64
C ALA A 80 -13.82 -2.10 4.77
N ASP A 81 -13.21 -1.90 5.93
CA ASP A 81 -13.84 -1.26 7.10
C ASP A 81 -14.27 0.19 6.79
N CYS A 82 -13.36 0.98 6.22
CA CYS A 82 -13.64 2.36 5.79
C CYS A 82 -14.81 2.40 4.81
N GLY A 83 -14.81 1.49 3.83
CA GLY A 83 -15.86 1.35 2.84
C GLY A 83 -17.22 1.05 3.46
N ALA A 84 -17.28 0.08 4.38
CA ALA A 84 -18.50 -0.33 5.06
C ALA A 84 -19.03 0.75 6.02
N VAL A 85 -18.16 1.32 6.86
CA VAL A 85 -18.55 2.26 7.93
C VAL A 85 -18.87 3.65 7.38
N LEU A 86 -18.10 4.14 6.40
CA LEU A 86 -18.25 5.50 5.85
C LEU A 86 -19.03 5.55 4.53
N GLY A 87 -19.54 4.42 4.04
CA GLY A 87 -20.28 4.34 2.78
C GLY A 87 -19.41 4.68 1.55
N ARG A 88 -18.11 4.34 1.60
CA ARG A 88 -17.13 4.68 0.56
C ARG A 88 -16.98 3.53 -0.43
N ALA A 89 -17.81 3.52 -1.47
CA ALA A 89 -17.76 2.51 -2.53
C ALA A 89 -16.40 2.44 -3.24
N ASP A 90 -15.73 3.57 -3.41
CA ASP A 90 -14.39 3.64 -4.00
C ASP A 90 -13.32 2.96 -3.12
N ALA A 91 -13.48 3.00 -1.80
CA ALA A 91 -12.60 2.26 -0.87
C ALA A 91 -12.83 0.75 -0.98
N LEU A 92 -14.09 0.30 -1.05
CA LEU A 92 -14.41 -1.13 -1.26
C LEU A 92 -13.88 -1.62 -2.61
N ASP A 93 -14.03 -0.85 -3.68
CA ASP A 93 -13.52 -1.22 -4.99
C ASP A 93 -11.99 -1.29 -5.01
N ALA A 94 -11.31 -0.40 -4.29
CA ALA A 94 -9.86 -0.47 -4.12
C ALA A 94 -9.44 -1.73 -3.35
N ALA A 95 -10.15 -2.08 -2.26
CA ALA A 95 -9.92 -3.28 -1.47
C ALA A 95 -10.08 -4.55 -2.32
N ARG A 96 -11.18 -4.65 -3.08
CA ARG A 96 -11.44 -5.78 -4.00
C ARG A 96 -10.35 -5.91 -5.05
N LYS A 97 -9.93 -4.81 -5.68
CA LYS A 97 -8.86 -4.81 -6.70
C LYS A 97 -7.53 -5.30 -6.11
N ALA A 98 -7.18 -4.84 -4.92
CA ALA A 98 -5.96 -5.26 -4.24
C ALA A 98 -6.02 -6.75 -3.83
N ALA A 99 -7.16 -7.23 -3.31
CA ALA A 99 -7.34 -8.64 -2.97
C ALA A 99 -7.23 -9.55 -4.21
N ASN A 100 -7.89 -9.19 -5.31
CA ASN A 100 -7.74 -9.89 -6.58
C ASN A 100 -6.29 -9.90 -7.06
N PHE A 101 -5.57 -8.78 -6.93
CA PHE A 101 -4.16 -8.73 -7.32
C PHE A 101 -3.31 -9.74 -6.54
N VAL A 102 -3.48 -9.81 -5.22
CA VAL A 102 -2.74 -10.78 -4.39
C VAL A 102 -3.11 -12.21 -4.80
N LEU A 103 -4.40 -12.53 -4.96
CA LEU A 103 -4.85 -13.86 -5.38
C LEU A 103 -4.34 -14.24 -6.78
N ASP A 104 -4.37 -13.32 -7.74
CA ASP A 104 -4.05 -13.60 -9.15
C ASP A 104 -2.54 -13.55 -9.44
N LYS A 105 -1.81 -12.67 -8.77
CA LYS A 105 -0.40 -12.37 -9.09
C LYS A 105 0.59 -12.81 -8.03
N MET A 106 0.12 -13.06 -6.81
CA MET A 106 0.96 -13.44 -5.68
C MET A 106 0.60 -14.82 -5.11
N SER A 107 -0.27 -15.57 -5.78
CA SER A 107 -0.46 -17.00 -5.51
C SER A 107 0.55 -17.85 -6.31
N GLN A 108 1.04 -18.89 -5.68
CA GLN A 108 1.83 -19.95 -6.27
C GLN A 108 0.91 -20.94 -7.03
N PRO A 109 1.46 -21.77 -7.94
CA PRO A 109 0.66 -22.77 -8.66
C PRO A 109 -0.05 -23.79 -7.75
N ASP A 110 0.51 -24.07 -6.56
CA ASP A 110 -0.09 -24.95 -5.56
C ASP A 110 -1.08 -24.23 -4.62
N GLY A 111 -1.34 -22.94 -4.87
CA GLY A 111 -2.29 -22.12 -4.12
C GLY A 111 -1.71 -21.44 -2.88
N LYS A 112 -0.43 -21.67 -2.54
CA LYS A 112 0.25 -20.91 -1.47
C LYS A 112 0.47 -19.46 -1.88
N LEU A 113 0.88 -18.62 -0.94
CA LEU A 113 1.20 -17.22 -1.20
C LEU A 113 2.71 -17.01 -1.39
N TYR A 114 3.05 -16.04 -2.24
CA TYR A 114 4.34 -15.39 -2.27
C TYR A 114 4.33 -14.20 -1.30
N ARG A 115 5.49 -13.88 -0.70
CA ARG A 115 5.65 -12.72 0.18
C ARG A 115 5.61 -11.41 -0.58
N SER A 116 6.30 -11.36 -1.72
CA SER A 116 6.60 -10.11 -2.40
C SER A 116 6.40 -10.18 -3.90
N TRP A 117 6.03 -9.06 -4.49
CA TRP A 117 5.96 -8.86 -5.94
C TRP A 117 6.61 -7.53 -6.30
N THR A 118 7.31 -7.49 -7.44
CA THR A 118 7.82 -6.23 -8.02
C THR A 118 7.46 -6.17 -9.51
N PRO A 119 7.21 -4.98 -10.08
CA PRO A 119 6.94 -4.86 -11.51
C PRO A 119 8.01 -5.54 -12.36
N PRO A 120 7.63 -6.25 -13.43
CA PRO A 120 8.58 -6.76 -14.40
C PRO A 120 9.35 -5.59 -15.03
N GLN A 121 10.68 -5.66 -14.95
CA GLN A 121 11.58 -4.75 -15.63
C GLN A 121 12.29 -5.49 -16.77
N PRO A 122 12.50 -4.85 -17.93
CA PRO A 122 13.35 -5.41 -18.98
C PRO A 122 14.76 -5.61 -18.42
N SER A 123 15.27 -6.83 -18.46
CA SER A 123 16.67 -7.12 -18.12
C SER A 123 17.48 -7.26 -19.41
N PRO A 124 18.43 -6.37 -19.70
CA PRO A 124 19.32 -6.52 -20.86
C PRO A 124 20.36 -7.64 -20.67
N GLN A 125 20.55 -8.14 -19.44
CA GLN A 125 21.74 -8.93 -19.06
C GLN A 125 21.45 -10.40 -18.73
N GLU A 126 20.19 -10.83 -18.66
CA GLU A 126 19.82 -12.18 -18.20
C GLU A 126 19.07 -13.03 -19.25
N ASN A 127 19.62 -13.18 -20.46
CA ASN A 127 19.13 -14.16 -21.47
C ASN A 127 17.59 -14.18 -21.66
N GLY A 128 16.94 -13.01 -21.65
CA GLY A 128 15.49 -12.90 -21.85
C GLY A 128 14.61 -13.22 -20.62
N ARG A 129 15.18 -13.47 -19.43
CA ARG A 129 14.40 -13.55 -18.19
C ARG A 129 13.97 -12.16 -17.74
N GLN A 130 12.65 -11.97 -17.57
CA GLN A 130 12.11 -10.74 -16.99
C GLN A 130 12.50 -10.68 -15.51
N ARG A 131 13.05 -9.54 -15.07
CA ARG A 131 13.37 -9.31 -13.66
C ARG A 131 12.14 -8.73 -12.97
N GLY A 132 11.59 -9.40 -11.97
CA GLY A 132 10.36 -8.99 -11.29
C GLY A 132 9.34 -10.13 -11.24
N GLY A 133 8.10 -9.83 -10.88
CA GLY A 133 7.09 -10.83 -10.55
C GLY A 133 7.06 -11.20 -9.07
N ALA A 134 6.17 -12.14 -8.73
CA ALA A 134 6.03 -12.63 -7.36
C ALA A 134 7.13 -13.63 -7.01
N ARG A 135 7.64 -13.53 -5.78
CA ARG A 135 8.78 -14.30 -5.30
C ARG A 135 8.80 -14.39 -3.78
N PHE A 136 9.59 -15.36 -3.32
CA PHE A 136 9.77 -15.77 -1.92
C PHE A 136 8.50 -16.35 -1.30
N ASN A 137 8.63 -17.47 -0.61
CA ASN A 137 7.49 -18.06 0.09
C ASN A 137 6.97 -17.07 1.14
N ALA A 138 5.64 -16.99 1.27
CA ALA A 138 4.99 -16.16 2.29
C ALA A 138 5.23 -16.72 3.69
N TYR A 139 5.29 -15.82 4.66
CA TYR A 139 5.46 -16.12 6.07
C TYR A 139 4.10 -16.16 6.76
N LEU A 140 4.06 -16.61 8.02
CA LEU A 140 2.81 -16.72 8.78
C LEU A 140 2.01 -15.41 8.77
N GLU A 141 2.68 -14.27 8.95
CA GLU A 141 2.04 -12.95 9.03
C GLU A 141 1.41 -12.52 7.70
N ASP A 142 2.00 -12.92 6.56
CA ASP A 142 1.42 -12.70 5.24
C ASP A 142 0.06 -13.41 5.12
N TYR A 143 -0.02 -14.66 5.58
CA TYR A 143 -1.27 -15.42 5.61
C TYR A 143 -2.26 -14.81 6.59
N ALA A 144 -1.87 -14.56 7.84
CA ALA A 144 -2.76 -14.05 8.88
C ALA A 144 -3.40 -12.71 8.47
N ALA A 145 -2.58 -11.74 8.03
CA ALA A 145 -3.06 -10.43 7.62
C ALA A 145 -3.98 -10.51 6.39
N PHE A 146 -3.65 -11.36 5.41
CA PHE A 146 -4.45 -11.48 4.19
C PHE A 146 -5.76 -12.26 4.41
N ILE A 147 -5.74 -13.35 5.18
CA ILE A 147 -6.96 -14.08 5.58
C ILE A 147 -7.92 -13.12 6.31
N ARG A 148 -7.42 -12.34 7.26
CA ARG A 148 -8.22 -11.37 8.01
C ARG A 148 -8.83 -10.30 7.10
N SER A 149 -8.12 -9.88 6.05
CA SER A 149 -8.64 -8.89 5.10
C SER A 149 -9.73 -9.45 4.18
N LEU A 150 -9.63 -10.73 3.80
CA LEU A 150 -10.66 -11.43 3.04
C LEU A 150 -11.94 -11.62 3.85
N ILE A 151 -11.83 -11.88 5.16
CA ILE A 151 -12.99 -11.93 6.07
C ILE A 151 -13.65 -10.55 6.14
N ALA A 152 -12.88 -9.47 6.33
CA ALA A 152 -13.41 -8.10 6.35
C ALA A 152 -14.10 -7.73 5.02
N LEU A 153 -13.53 -8.14 3.88
CA LEU A 153 -14.17 -7.97 2.57
C LEU A 153 -15.50 -8.72 2.48
N TYR A 154 -15.57 -9.96 2.99
CA TYR A 154 -16.83 -10.70 3.07
C TYR A 154 -17.84 -9.95 3.95
N GLU A 155 -17.46 -9.49 5.14
CA GLU A 155 -18.37 -8.76 6.04
C GLU A 155 -18.89 -7.45 5.42
N ALA A 156 -18.03 -6.74 4.68
CA ALA A 156 -18.37 -5.48 4.03
C ALA A 156 -19.24 -5.65 2.77
N THR A 157 -19.17 -6.80 2.10
CA THR A 157 -19.75 -6.98 0.74
C THR A 157 -20.73 -8.15 0.60
N PHE A 158 -20.71 -9.09 1.54
CA PHE A 158 -21.38 -10.39 1.50
C PHE A 158 -21.02 -11.27 0.28
N GLU A 159 -19.92 -10.98 -0.40
CA GLU A 159 -19.44 -11.81 -1.51
C GLU A 159 -18.76 -13.08 -0.97
N LEU A 160 -19.47 -14.22 -1.02
CA LEU A 160 -19.04 -15.51 -0.48
C LEU A 160 -17.66 -16.00 -0.97
N ARG A 161 -17.24 -15.56 -2.16
CA ARG A 161 -15.91 -15.88 -2.71
C ARG A 161 -14.77 -15.48 -1.76
N TRP A 162 -14.90 -14.38 -1.02
CA TRP A 162 -13.85 -13.92 -0.12
C TRP A 162 -13.72 -14.83 1.10
N LEU A 163 -14.86 -15.29 1.64
CA LEU A 163 -14.88 -16.26 2.72
C LEU A 163 -14.34 -17.63 2.27
N GLY A 164 -14.63 -18.04 1.04
CA GLY A 164 -14.08 -19.25 0.42
C GLY A 164 -12.55 -19.22 0.34
N GLU A 165 -11.98 -18.12 -0.17
CA GLU A 165 -10.53 -17.95 -0.23
C GLU A 165 -9.88 -17.84 1.15
N ALA A 166 -10.53 -17.15 2.10
CA ALA A 166 -10.08 -17.09 3.48
C ALA A 166 -9.96 -18.51 4.07
N SER A 167 -11.01 -19.33 3.92
CA SER A 167 -11.02 -20.71 4.41
C SER A 167 -9.92 -21.57 3.77
N ARG A 168 -9.75 -21.48 2.44
CA ARG A 168 -8.70 -22.21 1.71
C ARG A 168 -7.30 -21.82 2.20
N LEU A 169 -7.04 -20.53 2.36
CA LEU A 169 -5.76 -20.02 2.85
C LEU A 169 -5.53 -20.38 4.32
N THR A 170 -6.57 -20.41 5.17
CA THR A 170 -6.45 -20.88 6.56
C THR A 170 -6.00 -22.33 6.63
N GLN A 171 -6.53 -23.22 5.78
CA GLN A 171 -6.09 -24.62 5.74
C GLN A 171 -4.60 -24.74 5.37
N LEU A 172 -4.16 -23.98 4.36
CA LEU A 172 -2.74 -23.92 3.99
C LEU A 172 -1.88 -23.34 5.11
N MET A 173 -2.37 -22.31 5.80
CA MET A 173 -1.65 -21.71 6.93
C MET A 173 -1.45 -22.73 8.06
N LEU A 174 -2.51 -23.46 8.42
CA LEU A 174 -2.45 -24.51 9.44
C LEU A 174 -1.44 -25.60 9.06
N SER A 175 -1.47 -26.10 7.82
CA SER A 175 -0.57 -27.17 7.38
C SER A 175 0.90 -26.72 7.27
N GLN A 176 1.13 -25.45 6.93
CA GLN A 176 2.49 -24.93 6.68
C GLN A 176 3.17 -24.47 7.96
N PHE A 177 2.42 -23.88 8.89
CA PHE A 177 2.98 -23.15 10.02
C PHE A 177 2.62 -23.77 11.36
N GLY A 178 1.55 -24.56 11.47
CA GLY A 178 1.13 -25.16 12.74
C GLY A 178 2.20 -26.05 13.38
N ASP A 179 2.34 -25.97 14.69
CA ASP A 179 3.08 -26.92 15.51
C ASP A 179 2.10 -27.83 16.25
N GLU A 180 1.93 -29.05 15.74
CA GLU A 180 1.03 -30.06 16.35
C GLU A 180 1.58 -30.62 17.67
N GLU A 181 2.90 -30.55 17.90
CA GLU A 181 3.52 -31.10 19.12
C GLU A 181 3.44 -30.14 20.29
N ARG A 182 3.68 -28.84 20.05
CA ARG A 182 3.83 -27.81 21.10
C ARG A 182 2.82 -26.67 21.00
N GLY A 183 1.92 -26.71 20.03
CA GLY A 183 0.91 -25.67 19.80
C GLY A 183 1.49 -24.37 19.20
N GLY A 184 0.62 -23.50 18.72
CA GLY A 184 1.02 -22.26 18.04
C GLY A 184 1.60 -22.50 16.65
N PHE A 185 2.24 -21.47 16.11
CA PHE A 185 2.65 -21.42 14.71
C PHE A 185 4.10 -20.94 14.56
N PHE A 186 4.84 -21.62 13.68
CA PHE A 186 6.14 -21.18 13.20
C PHE A 186 6.01 -20.02 12.23
N GLN A 187 7.00 -19.14 12.22
CA GLN A 187 7.03 -18.00 11.30
C GLN A 187 7.23 -18.42 9.83
N THR A 188 8.03 -19.46 9.60
CA THR A 188 8.33 -19.99 8.26
C THR A 188 7.58 -21.28 7.99
N GLY A 189 7.17 -21.50 6.74
CA GLY A 189 6.49 -22.71 6.33
C GLY A 189 7.41 -23.93 6.35
N VAL A 190 6.85 -25.15 6.33
CA VAL A 190 7.63 -26.40 6.21
C VAL A 190 8.44 -26.50 4.91
N ASP A 191 8.07 -25.74 3.88
CA ASP A 191 8.70 -25.68 2.57
C ASP A 191 9.60 -24.45 2.36
N HIS A 192 9.82 -23.65 3.41
CA HIS A 192 10.86 -22.62 3.38
C HIS A 192 12.25 -23.27 3.32
N GLU A 193 13.27 -22.45 3.00
CA GLU A 193 14.66 -22.84 3.17
C GLU A 193 14.88 -23.48 4.55
N GLN A 194 15.66 -24.56 4.59
CA GLN A 194 15.94 -25.25 5.84
C GLN A 194 16.78 -24.34 6.76
N LEU A 195 16.11 -23.72 7.72
CA LEU A 195 16.75 -22.94 8.78
C LEU A 195 17.22 -23.87 9.90
N VAL A 196 18.32 -23.50 10.57
CA VAL A 196 18.83 -24.20 11.76
C VAL A 196 17.76 -24.27 12.87
N VAL A 197 16.91 -23.24 12.98
CA VAL A 197 15.77 -23.20 13.89
C VAL A 197 14.61 -22.46 13.23
N ARG A 198 13.42 -23.06 13.24
CA ARG A 198 12.16 -22.37 12.93
C ARG A 198 11.66 -21.68 14.19
N ARG A 199 11.55 -20.35 14.13
CA ARG A 199 11.10 -19.54 15.27
C ARG A 199 9.59 -19.45 15.33
N LYS A 200 9.06 -19.31 16.53
CA LYS A 200 7.70 -18.84 16.79
C LYS A 200 7.84 -17.46 17.42
N ASP A 201 7.22 -16.46 16.81
CA ASP A 201 7.15 -15.13 17.40
C ASP A 201 5.81 -14.99 18.12
N PHE A 202 5.85 -14.52 19.36
CA PHE A 202 4.70 -14.30 20.24
C PHE A 202 4.61 -12.85 20.69
N ILE A 203 5.55 -12.00 20.26
CA ILE A 203 5.61 -10.62 20.72
C ILE A 203 4.99 -9.73 19.65
N ASP A 204 3.85 -9.14 19.99
CA ASP A 204 3.28 -8.06 19.20
C ASP A 204 4.22 -6.84 19.21
N ASN A 205 4.39 -6.20 18.07
CA ASN A 205 5.17 -4.96 17.95
C ASN A 205 4.32 -3.90 17.22
N ALA A 206 4.92 -3.09 16.33
CA ALA A 206 4.18 -2.15 15.49
C ALA A 206 3.07 -2.82 14.65
N ILE A 207 3.18 -4.14 14.43
CA ILE A 207 2.18 -5.01 13.82
C ILE A 207 1.96 -6.24 14.73
N PRO A 208 0.76 -6.86 14.72
CA PRO A 208 0.49 -8.07 15.47
C PRO A 208 1.39 -9.22 15.02
N SER A 209 1.78 -10.08 15.97
CA SER A 209 2.49 -11.32 15.66
C SER A 209 1.57 -12.28 14.91
N GLY A 210 2.15 -13.17 14.11
CA GLY A 210 1.35 -14.19 13.40
C GLY A 210 0.66 -15.21 14.31
N ASN A 211 1.02 -15.27 15.59
CA ASN A 211 0.39 -16.13 16.60
C ASN A 211 -0.77 -15.46 17.37
N SER A 212 -1.05 -14.18 17.08
CA SER A 212 -2.05 -13.36 17.77
C SER A 212 -3.45 -13.45 17.15
#